data_AF-A0A2G6N420-F1
#
_entry.id   AF-A0A2G6N420-F1
#
_cell.length_a   1.000
_cell.length_b   1.000
_cell.length_c   1.000
_cell.angle_alpha   90.00
_cell.angle_beta   90.00
_cell.angle_gamma   90.00
#
_symmetry.space_group_name_H-M   'P 1'
#
loop_
_entity.id
_entity.type
_entity.pdbx_description
1 polymer ?
#
loop_
_entity_poly.entity_id
_entity_poly.type
_entity_poly.pdbx_seq_one_letter_code
_entity_poly.pdbx_strand_id
1 'polypeptide(L)'
;MLQVSYQIFGIVFLILLGAIWWGKRIAYRRRPMPDDSRQANAADGCSAGETIEHRVLMYLMTQQTESILAALARTIEQERQKLGVIVRNPSVAAAARAFQGHSTYGEADYPVPESRIVAMAHKGENVSSIARQLEIGEEEVTMVMRLKGAAAA
;
A
#
# COMPACT_ATOMS: atom_id res chain seq x y z
N MET A 1 -16.59 -13.05 45.86
CA MET A 1 -16.10 -12.18 44.75
C MET A 1 -14.64 -11.74 44.92
N LEU A 2 -14.12 -11.53 46.14
CA LEU A 2 -12.71 -11.16 46.36
C LEU A 2 -11.69 -12.27 46.07
N GLN A 3 -12.02 -13.57 46.23
CA GLN A 3 -11.08 -14.65 45.91
C GLN A 3 -10.79 -14.79 44.40
N VAL A 4 -11.79 -14.51 43.57
CA VAL A 4 -11.66 -14.60 42.11
C VAL A 4 -10.73 -13.51 41.58
N SER A 5 -10.78 -12.30 42.15
CA SER A 5 -9.87 -11.23 41.75
C SER A 5 -8.41 -11.57 42.09
N TYR A 6 -8.12 -12.16 43.26
CA TYR A 6 -6.76 -12.58 43.62
C TYR A 6 -6.19 -13.65 42.67
N GLN A 7 -7.00 -14.60 42.21
CA GLN A 7 -6.55 -15.61 41.24
C GLN A 7 -6.18 -14.97 39.89
N ILE A 8 -6.99 -14.02 39.41
CA ILE A 8 -6.74 -13.33 38.14
C ILE A 8 -5.46 -12.50 38.25
N PHE A 9 -5.28 -11.75 39.35
CA PHE A 9 -4.05 -11.00 39.58
C PHE A 9 -2.82 -11.91 39.67
N GLY A 10 -2.94 -13.09 40.30
CA GLY A 10 -1.85 -14.06 40.38
C GLY A 10 -1.40 -14.58 39.01
N ILE A 11 -2.36 -14.91 38.13
CA ILE A 11 -2.05 -15.38 36.77
C ILE A 11 -1.38 -14.27 35.95
N VAL A 12 -1.90 -13.05 36.01
CA VAL A 12 -1.31 -11.88 35.32
C VAL A 12 0.12 -11.63 35.80
N PHE A 13 0.35 -11.73 37.11
CA PHE A 13 1.68 -11.54 37.69
C PHE A 13 2.68 -12.61 37.26
N LEU A 14 2.25 -13.88 37.17
CA LEU A 14 3.08 -14.98 36.69
C LEU A 14 3.46 -14.82 35.21
N ILE A 15 2.51 -14.39 34.37
CA ILE A 15 2.79 -14.11 32.95
C ILE A 15 3.79 -12.96 32.82
N LEU A 16 3.61 -11.88 33.59
CA LEU A 16 4.50 -10.73 33.58
C LEU A 16 5.92 -11.10 34.01
N LEU A 17 6.05 -11.83 35.11
CA LEU A 17 7.34 -12.32 35.60
C LEU A 17 8.00 -13.25 34.58
N GLY A 18 7.23 -14.17 33.98
CA GLY A 18 7.72 -15.07 32.95
C GLY A 18 8.29 -14.33 31.74
N ALA A 19 7.57 -13.31 31.24
CA ALA A 19 8.01 -12.49 30.12
C ALA A 19 9.30 -11.72 30.42
N ILE A 20 9.42 -11.13 31.62
CA ILE A 20 10.63 -10.43 32.07
C ILE A 20 11.81 -11.39 32.16
N TRP A 21 11.59 -12.58 32.75
CA TRP A 21 12.65 -13.59 32.91
C TRP A 21 13.12 -14.12 31.55
N TRP A 22 12.20 -14.33 30.61
CA TRP A 22 12.50 -14.79 29.27
C TRP A 22 13.27 -13.74 28.47
N GLY A 23 12.86 -12.48 28.54
CA GLY A 23 13.56 -11.35 27.92
C GLY A 23 14.99 -11.19 28.45
N LYS A 24 15.15 -11.27 29.77
CA LYS A 24 16.48 -11.17 30.40
C LYS A 24 17.38 -12.35 30.02
N ARG A 25 16.84 -13.57 29.96
CA ARG A 25 17.58 -14.78 29.55
C ARG A 25 18.08 -14.70 28.11
N ILE A 26 17.28 -14.14 27.20
CA ILE A 26 17.69 -13.88 25.81
C ILE A 26 18.79 -12.82 25.76
N ALA A 27 18.66 -11.74 26.54
CA ALA A 27 19.67 -10.69 26.62
C ALA A 27 21.01 -11.17 27.19
N TYR A 28 21.00 -12.06 28.20
CA TYR A 28 22.24 -12.66 28.72
C TYR A 28 22.95 -13.57 27.73
N ARG A 29 22.21 -14.29 26.87
CA ARG A 29 22.82 -15.07 25.77
C ARG A 29 23.43 -14.19 24.67
N ARG A 30 23.07 -12.91 24.62
CA ARG A 30 23.58 -11.94 23.64
C ARG A 30 24.42 -10.84 24.31
N ARG A 31 25.19 -11.17 25.35
CA ARG A 31 26.28 -10.27 25.73
C ARG A 31 27.43 -10.49 24.75
N PRO A 32 27.74 -9.51 23.87
CA PRO A 32 28.99 -9.55 23.13
C PRO A 32 30.12 -9.53 24.17
N MET A 33 31.08 -10.42 23.96
CA MET A 33 32.34 -10.46 24.70
C MET A 33 32.95 -9.05 24.69
N PRO A 34 33.48 -8.52 25.81
CA PRO A 34 34.37 -7.38 25.75
C PRO A 34 35.67 -7.86 25.10
N ASP A 35 35.83 -7.63 23.81
CA ASP A 35 37.03 -7.97 23.05
C ASP A 35 38.16 -6.99 23.39
N ASP A 36 39.07 -7.43 24.25
CA ASP A 36 40.35 -6.79 24.59
C ASP A 36 41.44 -7.02 23.50
N SER A 37 41.06 -7.28 22.25
CA SER A 37 41.99 -7.76 21.22
C SER A 37 41.90 -6.97 19.91
N ARG A 38 42.33 -5.70 19.90
CA ARG A 38 42.55 -4.99 18.62
C ARG A 38 43.52 -3.81 18.73
N GLN A 39 44.73 -4.08 19.20
CA GLN A 39 45.86 -3.14 19.11
C GLN A 39 47.03 -3.78 18.33
N ALA A 40 46.78 -4.16 17.09
CA ALA A 40 47.79 -4.37 16.05
C ALA A 40 47.06 -4.42 14.70
N ASN A 41 47.50 -3.63 13.72
CA ASN A 41 46.99 -3.56 12.33
C ASN A 41 45.89 -2.53 12.01
N ALA A 42 45.97 -1.31 12.56
CA ALA A 42 45.06 -0.20 12.24
C ALA A 42 45.70 0.85 11.30
N ALA A 43 46.20 0.45 10.13
CA ALA A 43 46.73 1.41 9.16
C ALA A 43 46.28 1.25 7.69
N ASP A 44 45.60 0.16 7.30
CA ASP A 44 45.26 -0.06 5.87
C ASP A 44 43.80 -0.50 5.61
N GLY A 45 42.90 -0.34 6.58
CA GLY A 45 41.50 -0.82 6.49
C GLY A 45 40.41 0.23 6.33
N CYS A 46 40.74 1.52 6.31
CA CYS A 46 39.74 2.59 6.52
C CYS A 46 38.72 2.80 5.38
N SER A 47 38.95 2.34 4.14
CA SER A 47 37.94 2.50 3.07
C SER A 47 37.04 1.28 2.86
N ALA A 48 37.50 0.08 3.22
CA ALA A 48 36.72 -1.14 3.04
C ALA A 48 35.60 -1.29 4.08
N GLY A 49 35.83 -0.86 5.32
CA GLY A 49 34.83 -0.91 6.40
C GLY A 49 33.63 0.01 6.16
N GLU A 50 33.87 1.24 5.71
CA GLU A 50 32.82 2.24 5.46
C GLU A 50 31.84 1.80 4.35
N THR A 51 32.34 1.13 3.31
CA THR A 51 31.49 0.59 2.23
C THR A 51 30.67 -0.64 2.65
N ILE A 52 31.16 -1.43 3.62
CA ILE A 52 30.42 -2.58 4.17
C ILE A 52 29.30 -2.08 5.07
N GLU A 53 29.56 -1.10 5.93
CA GLU A 53 28.55 -0.47 6.77
C GLU A 53 27.46 0.20 5.93
N HIS A 54 27.84 0.91 4.86
CA HIS A 54 26.89 1.51 3.93
C HIS A 54 26.03 0.47 3.20
N ARG A 55 26.63 -0.67 2.78
CA ARG A 55 25.88 -1.78 2.17
C ARG A 55 24.93 -2.44 3.16
N VAL A 56 25.36 -2.69 4.39
CA VAL A 56 24.51 -3.28 5.44
C VAL A 56 23.35 -2.36 5.77
N LEU A 57 23.60 -1.04 5.87
CA LEU A 57 22.56 -0.05 6.06
C LEU A 57 21.55 -0.05 4.89
N MET A 58 22.05 -0.12 3.65
CA MET A 58 21.20 -0.18 2.46
C MET A 58 20.32 -1.44 2.47
N TYR A 59 20.89 -2.61 2.75
CA TYR A 59 20.13 -3.86 2.87
C TYR A 59 19.07 -3.79 3.98
N LEU A 60 19.40 -3.18 5.12
CA LEU A 60 18.47 -3.03 6.24
C LEU A 60 17.32 -2.09 5.91
N MET A 61 17.60 -0.97 5.24
CA MET A 61 16.58 -0.04 4.76
C MET A 61 15.69 -0.70 3.70
N THR A 62 16.26 -1.42 2.73
CA THR A 62 15.50 -2.15 1.71
C THR A 62 14.60 -3.21 2.35
N GLN A 63 15.13 -4.01 3.27
CA GLN A 63 14.35 -5.02 4.00
C GLN A 63 13.22 -4.37 4.81
N GLN A 64 13.47 -3.22 5.44
CA GLN A 64 12.45 -2.48 6.16
C GLN A 64 11.35 -2.00 5.21
N THR A 65 11.69 -1.46 4.04
CA THR A 65 10.70 -1.02 3.05
C THR A 65 9.88 -2.19 2.51
N GLU A 66 10.49 -3.33 2.21
CA GLU A 66 9.79 -4.53 1.76
C GLU A 66 8.83 -5.06 2.83
N SER A 67 9.23 -5.01 4.11
CA SER A 67 8.37 -5.45 5.22
C SER A 67 7.15 -4.54 5.39
N ILE A 68 7.32 -3.23 5.22
CA ILE A 68 6.24 -2.24 5.31
C ILE A 68 5.32 -2.38 4.10
N LEU A 69 5.86 -2.54 2.89
CA LEU A 69 5.08 -2.77 1.67
C LEU A 69 4.26 -4.06 1.77
N ALA A 70 4.86 -5.15 2.28
CA ALA A 70 4.14 -6.41 2.51
C ALA A 70 3.05 -6.28 3.58
N ALA A 71 3.30 -5.52 4.65
CA ALA A 71 2.30 -5.23 5.67
C ALA A 71 1.14 -4.40 5.11
N LEU A 72 1.43 -3.37 4.30
CA LEU A 72 0.43 -2.53 3.63
C LEU A 72 -0.40 -3.33 2.61
N ALA A 73 0.22 -4.20 1.83
CA ALA A 73 -0.49 -5.07 0.91
C ALA A 73 -1.48 -5.99 1.65
N ARG A 74 -1.07 -6.54 2.80
CA ARG A 74 -1.94 -7.37 3.64
C ARG A 74 -3.08 -6.58 4.27
N THR A 75 -2.84 -5.35 4.74
CA THR A 75 -3.92 -4.52 5.28
C THR A 75 -4.90 -4.08 4.20
N ILE A 76 -4.43 -3.77 2.98
CA ILE A 76 -5.31 -3.49 1.84
C ILE A 76 -6.17 -4.72 1.50
N GLU A 77 -5.59 -5.92 1.50
CA GLU A 77 -6.34 -7.15 1.23
C GLU A 77 -7.35 -7.46 2.35
N GLN A 78 -6.99 -7.23 3.62
CA GLN A 78 -7.91 -7.37 4.75
C GLN A 78 -9.07 -6.37 4.67
N GLU A 79 -8.81 -5.12 4.32
CA GLU A 79 -9.86 -4.11 4.12
C GLU A 79 -10.73 -4.46 2.90
N ARG A 80 -10.14 -4.99 1.82
CA ARG A 80 -10.90 -5.52 0.68
C ARG A 80 -11.77 -6.71 1.04
N GLN A 81 -11.33 -7.60 1.91
CA GLN A 81 -12.15 -8.72 2.38
C GLN A 81 -13.27 -8.25 3.30
N LYS A 82 -13.01 -7.31 4.22
CA LYS A 82 -14.06 -6.72 5.06
C LYS A 82 -15.11 -6.01 4.21
N LEU A 83 -14.69 -5.20 3.24
CA LEU A 83 -15.61 -4.53 2.32
C LEU A 83 -16.26 -5.51 1.35
N GLY A 84 -15.55 -6.51 0.85
CA GLY A 84 -16.09 -7.54 -0.06
C GLY A 84 -17.14 -8.44 0.60
N VAL A 85 -17.00 -8.72 1.90
CA VAL A 85 -18.01 -9.43 2.70
C VAL A 85 -19.23 -8.53 2.96
N ILE A 86 -19.03 -7.24 3.20
CA ILE A 86 -20.14 -6.26 3.37
C ILE A 86 -20.88 -5.98 2.05
N VAL A 87 -20.17 -6.00 0.92
CA VAL A 87 -20.71 -5.77 -0.44
C VAL A 87 -21.42 -7.02 -0.99
N ARG A 88 -21.15 -8.22 -0.47
CA ARG A 88 -21.93 -9.44 -0.74
C ARG A 88 -23.21 -9.55 0.10
N ASN A 89 -23.78 -8.43 0.55
CA ASN A 89 -25.18 -8.42 0.96
C ASN A 89 -26.06 -8.54 -0.30
N PRO A 90 -26.87 -9.62 -0.44
CA PRO A 90 -27.75 -9.78 -1.59
C PRO A 90 -28.77 -8.63 -1.68
N SER A 91 -29.04 -7.91 -0.58
CA SER A 91 -29.85 -6.69 -0.58
C SER A 91 -29.17 -5.49 -1.25
N VAL A 92 -27.84 -5.35 -1.14
CA VAL A 92 -27.07 -4.28 -1.81
C VAL A 92 -26.86 -4.63 -3.28
N ALA A 93 -26.70 -5.91 -3.64
CA ALA A 93 -26.67 -6.33 -5.04
C ALA A 93 -28.04 -6.16 -5.73
N ALA A 94 -29.14 -6.41 -5.02
CA ALA A 94 -30.49 -6.13 -5.50
C ALA A 94 -30.76 -4.61 -5.57
N ALA A 95 -30.31 -3.83 -4.57
CA ALA A 95 -30.37 -2.38 -4.61
C ALA A 95 -29.51 -1.80 -5.74
N ALA A 96 -28.30 -2.32 -5.96
CA ALA A 96 -27.42 -1.92 -7.07
C ALA A 96 -28.03 -2.27 -8.43
N ARG A 97 -28.78 -3.37 -8.56
CA ARG A 97 -29.57 -3.64 -9.77
C ARG A 97 -30.77 -2.70 -9.91
N ALA A 98 -31.45 -2.36 -8.82
CA ALA A 98 -32.52 -1.37 -8.83
C ALA A 98 -32.00 0.04 -9.18
N PHE A 99 -30.81 0.41 -8.69
CA PHE A 99 -30.11 1.66 -9.03
C PHE A 99 -29.47 1.63 -10.42
N GLN A 100 -29.03 0.49 -10.96
CA GLN A 100 -28.65 0.37 -12.38
C GLN A 100 -29.86 0.49 -13.31
N GLY A 101 -31.06 0.18 -12.82
CA GLY A 101 -32.31 0.48 -13.52
C GLY A 101 -32.81 1.92 -13.33
N HIS A 102 -32.20 2.71 -12.44
CA HIS A 102 -32.61 4.08 -12.08
C HIS A 102 -31.44 5.09 -12.05
N SER A 103 -30.31 4.78 -12.68
CA SER A 103 -29.30 5.80 -13.00
C SER A 103 -29.81 6.57 -14.21
N THR A 104 -30.86 7.36 -14.01
CA THR A 104 -30.99 8.66 -14.67
C THR A 104 -29.77 9.45 -14.21
N TYR A 105 -28.67 9.25 -14.93
CA TYR A 105 -27.62 10.25 -15.03
C TYR A 105 -28.34 11.57 -15.29
N GLY A 106 -28.07 12.54 -14.42
CA GLY A 106 -28.53 13.89 -14.63
C GLY A 106 -28.16 14.31 -16.05
N GLU A 107 -29.19 14.68 -16.78
CA GLU A 107 -29.23 15.61 -17.89
C GLU A 107 -28.03 16.60 -17.81
N ALA A 108 -26.90 16.20 -18.39
CA ALA A 108 -25.88 17.10 -18.88
C ALA A 108 -26.01 17.05 -20.41
N ASP A 109 -26.68 18.09 -20.88
CA ASP A 109 -26.96 18.52 -22.23
C ASP A 109 -25.93 18.06 -23.29
N TYR A 110 -26.44 17.30 -24.25
CA TYR A 110 -25.90 16.85 -25.55
C TYR A 110 -24.74 15.84 -25.67
N PRO A 111 -24.92 14.81 -26.54
CA PRO A 111 -23.91 13.80 -26.84
C PRO A 111 -22.99 14.28 -27.97
N VAL A 112 -21.79 14.77 -27.64
CA VAL A 112 -20.71 14.67 -28.62
C VAL A 112 -20.31 13.19 -28.65
N PRO A 113 -20.45 12.49 -29.80
CA PRO A 113 -20.14 11.08 -29.84
C PRO A 113 -18.65 10.90 -29.58
N GLU A 114 -18.29 10.38 -28.39
CA GLU A 114 -16.91 10.05 -27.99
C GLU A 114 -16.18 9.23 -29.07
N SER A 115 -16.94 8.44 -29.83
CA SER A 115 -16.47 7.68 -31.00
C SER A 115 -15.86 8.57 -32.10
N ARG A 116 -16.35 9.80 -32.28
CA ARG A 116 -15.83 10.76 -33.24
C ARG A 116 -14.49 11.37 -32.79
N ILE A 117 -14.35 11.65 -31.48
CA ILE A 117 -13.07 12.09 -30.89
C ILE A 117 -12.00 11.01 -31.12
N VAL A 118 -12.34 9.75 -30.81
CA VAL A 118 -11.44 8.61 -30.98
C VAL A 118 -11.10 8.36 -32.47
N ALA A 119 -12.07 8.48 -33.37
CA ALA A 119 -11.82 8.33 -34.81
C ALA A 119 -10.87 9.40 -35.37
N MET A 120 -11.01 10.65 -34.93
CA MET A 120 -10.12 11.75 -35.36
C MET A 120 -8.72 11.61 -34.73
N ALA A 121 -8.64 11.16 -33.47
CA ALA A 121 -7.38 10.81 -32.82
C ALA A 121 -6.63 9.67 -33.56
N HIS A 122 -7.34 8.62 -33.99
CA HIS A 122 -6.76 7.53 -34.77
C HIS A 122 -6.26 7.96 -36.16
N LYS A 123 -6.84 9.02 -36.71
CA LYS A 123 -6.39 9.64 -37.97
C LYS A 123 -5.12 10.49 -37.80
N GLY A 124 -4.63 10.64 -36.57
CA GLY A 124 -3.43 11.41 -36.23
C GLY A 124 -3.69 12.91 -36.06
N GLU A 125 -4.95 13.32 -35.87
CA GLU A 125 -5.28 14.73 -35.63
C GLU A 125 -4.90 15.15 -34.21
N ASN A 126 -4.39 16.37 -34.06
CA ASN A 126 -3.89 16.87 -32.77
C ASN A 126 -5.07 17.28 -31.86
N VAL A 127 -4.87 17.19 -30.54
CA VAL A 127 -5.89 17.45 -29.50
C VAL A 127 -6.56 18.82 -29.68
N SER A 128 -5.76 19.87 -29.93
CA SER A 128 -6.27 21.23 -30.16
C SER A 128 -7.10 21.37 -31.43
N SER A 129 -6.79 20.59 -32.48
CA SER A 129 -7.56 20.57 -33.72
C SER A 129 -8.91 19.89 -33.52
N ILE A 130 -8.93 18.78 -32.79
CA ILE A 130 -10.13 18.03 -32.43
C ILE A 130 -11.05 18.88 -31.52
N ALA A 131 -10.47 19.51 -30.50
CA ALA A 131 -11.18 20.41 -29.58
C ALA A 131 -11.84 21.57 -30.32
N ARG A 132 -11.09 22.23 -31.21
CA ARG A 132 -11.62 23.32 -32.04
C ARG A 132 -12.71 22.87 -33.01
N GLN A 133 -12.57 21.67 -33.60
CA GLN A 133 -13.52 21.17 -34.59
C GLN A 133 -14.82 20.65 -33.96
N LEU A 134 -14.76 20.24 -32.70
CA LEU A 134 -15.92 19.79 -31.92
C LEU A 134 -16.46 20.86 -30.97
N GLU A 135 -15.83 22.05 -30.93
CA GLU A 135 -16.14 23.15 -30.00
C GLU A 135 -16.14 22.70 -28.53
N ILE A 136 -15.28 21.76 -28.19
CA ILE A 136 -15.12 21.20 -26.83
C ILE A 136 -13.78 21.61 -26.22
N GLY A 137 -13.69 21.52 -24.89
CA GLY A 137 -12.46 21.78 -24.16
C GLY A 137 -11.35 20.79 -24.52
N GLU A 138 -10.11 21.26 -24.59
CA GLU A 138 -8.94 20.38 -24.82
C GLU A 138 -8.78 19.34 -23.70
N GLU A 139 -9.19 19.70 -22.49
CA GLU A 139 -9.25 18.84 -21.32
C GLU A 139 -10.17 17.63 -21.53
N GLU A 140 -11.31 17.82 -22.18
CA GLU A 140 -12.29 16.77 -22.44
C GLU A 140 -11.78 15.80 -23.50
N VAL A 141 -11.19 16.33 -24.59
CA VAL A 141 -10.53 15.52 -25.62
C VAL A 141 -9.41 14.67 -25.04
N THR A 142 -8.57 15.27 -24.19
CA THR A 142 -7.46 14.58 -23.53
C THR A 142 -7.97 13.48 -22.59
N MET A 143 -9.06 13.74 -21.86
CA MET A 143 -9.69 12.77 -20.98
C MET A 143 -10.21 11.56 -21.76
N VAL A 144 -10.95 11.79 -22.84
CA VAL A 144 -11.50 10.72 -23.70
C VAL A 144 -10.38 9.90 -24.34
N MET A 145 -9.33 10.55 -24.84
CA MET A 145 -8.17 9.86 -25.42
C MET A 145 -7.42 9.00 -24.40
N ARG A 146 -7.23 9.47 -23.16
CA ARG A 146 -6.60 8.66 -22.10
C ARG A 146 -7.46 7.47 -21.69
N LEU A 147 -8.77 7.68 -21.58
CA LEU A 147 -9.70 6.66 -21.09
C LEU A 147 -9.93 5.54 -22.11
N LYS A 148 -9.96 5.86 -23.42
CA LYS A 148 -10.10 4.87 -24.50
C LYS A 148 -8.77 4.36 -25.06
N GLY A 149 -7.73 5.18 -25.09
CA GLY A 149 -6.38 4.76 -25.48
C GLY A 149 -5.79 3.74 -24.51
N ALA A 150 -6.07 3.87 -23.20
CA ALA A 150 -5.71 2.87 -22.20
C ALA A 150 -6.55 1.58 -22.27
N ALA A 151 -7.70 1.61 -22.96
CA ALA A 151 -8.57 0.45 -23.15
C ALA A 151 -8.24 -0.36 -24.43
N ALA A 152 -7.33 0.14 -25.27
CA ALA A 152 -6.93 -0.47 -26.55
C ALA A 152 -5.47 -1.00 -26.56
N ALA A 153 -4.79 -0.98 -25.41
CA ALA A 153 -3.47 -1.58 -25.18
C ALA A 153 -3.61 -2.79 -24.25
#